data_AF-A0A4Q6AMB7-F1
#
_entry.id   AF-A0A4Q6AMB7-F1
#
_cell.length_a   1.000
_cell.length_b   1.000
_cell.length_c   1.000
_cell.angle_alpha   90.00
_cell.angle_beta   90.00
_cell.angle_gamma   90.00
#
_symmetry.space_group_name_H-M   'P 1'
#
loop_
_entity.id
_entity.type
_entity.pdbx_description
1 polymer ?
#
loop_
_entity_poly.entity_id
_entity_poly.type
_entity_poly.pdbx_seq_one_letter_code
_entity_poly.pdbx_strand_id
1 'polypeptide(L)'
;MRARCTLGKEKGTEGCGWLPLTSVLLSLLLGSQTGRAQQGPPLPLARLVVVRDSLGRLLAADHRPDTLRVVRLNTLAFALRTNDAPQAQRLAQQALALAHHLGFERGLMEAHFNVGYNYRARNQYDSAIYHSQQALAGAIRTRNHYTQTRAYYNLARSYTEQGNYAAALGPSLDGLALAHAIGNARAELLHLV
;
A
#
# COMPACT_ATOMS: atom_id res chain seq x y z
N MET A 1 55.72 40.54 3.68
CA MET A 1 56.94 40.23 2.88
C MET A 1 56.76 38.86 2.23
N ARG A 2 56.97 38.78 0.91
CA ARG A 2 56.86 37.55 0.09
C ARG A 2 58.12 36.70 0.23
N ALA A 3 57.99 35.38 0.15
CA ALA A 3 58.94 34.54 -0.60
C ALA A 3 58.32 33.17 -0.93
N ARG A 4 58.19 32.91 -2.24
CA ARG A 4 58.09 31.58 -2.83
C ARG A 4 59.51 31.04 -2.96
N CYS A 5 59.73 29.76 -2.66
CA CYS A 5 60.88 29.02 -3.16
C CYS A 5 60.45 27.62 -3.63
N THR A 6 61.20 27.15 -4.61
CA THR A 6 60.83 26.21 -5.66
C THR A 6 61.52 24.85 -5.50
N LEU A 7 60.91 23.83 -6.14
CA LEU A 7 61.52 22.67 -6.83
C LEU A 7 62.45 21.72 -6.05
N GLY A 8 62.06 20.44 -6.05
CA GLY A 8 62.95 19.28 -5.88
C GLY A 8 62.27 18.00 -6.35
N LYS A 9 62.65 17.50 -7.52
CA LYS A 9 62.36 16.14 -8.01
C LYS A 9 63.44 15.21 -7.46
N GLU A 10 63.08 14.08 -6.86
CA GLU A 10 63.94 12.88 -6.86
C GLU A 10 63.11 11.60 -6.98
N LYS A 11 63.66 10.66 -7.76
CA LYS A 11 63.15 9.31 -8.08
C LYS A 11 63.75 8.29 -7.11
N GLY A 12 63.11 7.13 -6.94
CA GLY A 12 63.72 5.90 -6.40
C GLY A 12 62.67 5.00 -5.73
N THR A 13 62.13 3.98 -6.42
CA THR A 13 62.60 2.58 -6.51
C THR A 13 62.45 1.75 -5.21
N GLU A 14 61.53 0.78 -5.31
CA GLU A 14 61.58 -0.62 -4.85
C GLU A 14 61.77 -0.98 -3.36
N GLY A 15 60.89 -1.88 -2.88
CA GLY A 15 61.35 -3.05 -2.11
C GLY A 15 60.74 -3.29 -0.73
N CYS A 16 59.83 -4.27 -0.67
CA CYS A 16 59.61 -5.25 0.40
C CYS A 16 59.17 -4.84 1.82
N GLY A 17 58.01 -5.39 2.25
CA GLY A 17 57.98 -6.20 3.48
C GLY A 17 56.79 -6.04 4.44
N TRP A 18 56.08 -7.17 4.66
CA TRP A 18 55.37 -7.60 5.88
C TRP A 18 53.99 -6.97 6.25
N LEU A 19 52.93 -7.78 6.14
CA LEU A 19 51.58 -7.66 6.74
C LEU A 19 51.61 -7.99 8.26
N PRO A 20 50.54 -7.84 9.08
CA PRO A 20 49.26 -7.10 8.99
C PRO A 20 48.91 -6.35 10.33
N LEU A 21 47.62 -5.98 10.52
CA LEU A 21 46.95 -5.44 11.74
C LEU A 21 47.10 -3.90 11.87
N THR A 22 46.09 -3.07 11.68
CA THR A 22 44.75 -3.05 12.30
C THR A 22 43.99 -1.88 11.67
N SER A 23 42.65 -1.92 11.72
CA SER A 23 41.74 -0.75 11.71
C SER A 23 42.09 0.36 10.72
N VAL A 24 41.37 0.51 9.61
CA VAL A 24 40.31 1.55 9.58
C VAL A 24 39.32 1.37 8.40
N LEU A 25 39.47 0.35 7.55
CA LEU A 25 38.58 0.15 6.38
C LEU A 25 37.46 -0.88 6.65
N LEU A 26 36.78 -0.78 7.80
CA LEU A 26 35.55 -1.55 8.05
C LEU A 26 34.55 -0.81 8.94
N SER A 27 34.25 0.46 8.62
CA SER A 27 33.20 1.24 9.30
C SER A 27 32.14 1.80 8.35
N LEU A 28 32.03 1.29 7.12
CA LEU A 28 30.95 1.63 6.18
C LEU A 28 29.78 0.61 6.15
N LEU A 29 29.61 -0.18 7.22
CA LEU A 29 28.52 -1.16 7.31
C LEU A 29 27.54 -0.97 8.46
N LEU A 30 27.60 0.14 9.22
CA LEU A 30 26.64 0.41 10.29
C LEU A 30 26.30 1.91 10.33
N GLY A 31 25.20 2.30 9.69
CA GLY A 31 24.74 3.69 9.80
C GLY A 31 23.56 4.09 8.93
N SER A 32 22.39 3.49 9.15
CA SER A 32 21.09 4.20 9.16
C SER A 32 19.93 3.21 9.29
N GLN A 33 19.76 2.71 10.52
CA GLN A 33 18.46 2.24 10.98
C GLN A 33 17.52 3.45 11.03
N THR A 34 16.79 3.70 9.95
CA THR A 34 15.56 4.52 9.98
C THR A 34 14.39 3.60 9.70
N GLY A 35 13.41 3.64 10.59
CA GLY A 35 12.44 2.58 10.82
C GLY A 35 11.67 2.15 9.57
N ARG A 36 12.03 1.00 9.01
CA ARG A 36 11.14 0.25 8.12
C ARG A 36 10.02 -0.33 8.98
N ALA A 37 8.84 0.28 8.87
CA ALA A 37 7.61 -0.32 9.39
C ALA A 37 7.51 -1.75 8.88
N GLN A 38 7.67 -2.71 9.78
CA GLN A 38 7.56 -4.13 9.48
C GLN A 38 6.11 -4.41 9.05
N GLN A 39 5.92 -4.71 7.77
CA GLN A 39 4.76 -5.48 7.34
C GLN A 39 5.28 -6.71 6.60
N GLY A 40 4.91 -7.87 7.15
CA GLY A 40 5.45 -9.17 6.79
C GLY A 40 5.13 -9.61 5.36
N PRO A 41 5.74 -10.71 4.90
CA PRO A 41 5.52 -11.25 3.57
C PRO A 41 4.03 -11.51 3.30
N PRO A 42 3.58 -11.51 2.03
CA PRO A 42 2.23 -11.91 1.70
C PRO A 42 1.93 -13.26 2.37
N LEU A 43 0.81 -13.32 3.09
CA LEU A 43 0.43 -14.50 3.85
C LEU A 43 0.36 -15.70 2.88
N PRO A 44 0.97 -16.86 3.20
CA PRO A 44 0.89 -18.04 2.36
C PRO A 44 -0.58 -18.41 2.12
N LEU A 45 -0.92 -18.95 0.95
CA LEU A 45 -2.31 -19.23 0.55
C LEU A 45 -3.09 -20.00 1.62
N ALA A 46 -2.44 -20.95 2.30
CA ALA A 46 -3.02 -21.69 3.43
C ALA A 46 -3.46 -20.77 4.59
N ARG A 47 -2.68 -19.73 4.91
CA ARG A 47 -3.02 -18.75 5.96
C ARG A 47 -4.17 -17.84 5.54
N LEU A 48 -4.32 -17.54 4.25
CA LEU A 48 -5.47 -16.80 3.73
C LEU A 48 -6.77 -17.61 3.83
N VAL A 49 -6.72 -18.92 3.53
CA VAL A 49 -7.87 -19.83 3.68
C VAL A 49 -8.31 -19.92 5.14
N VAL A 50 -7.38 -20.12 6.08
CA VAL A 50 -7.70 -20.18 7.51
C VAL A 50 -8.31 -18.87 8.02
N VAL A 51 -7.80 -17.72 7.56
CA VAL A 51 -8.37 -16.41 7.94
C VAL A 51 -9.77 -16.23 7.40
N ARG A 52 -10.04 -16.60 6.14
CA ARG A 52 -11.37 -16.57 5.54
C ARG A 52 -12.37 -17.41 6.35
N ASP A 53 -12.01 -18.67 6.64
CA ASP A 53 -12.89 -19.62 7.31
C ASP A 53 -13.14 -19.23 8.77
N SER A 54 -12.13 -18.67 9.44
CA SER A 54 -12.28 -18.10 10.78
C SER A 54 -13.23 -16.89 10.80
N LEU A 55 -13.04 -15.94 9.88
CA LEU A 55 -13.90 -14.75 9.77
C LEU A 55 -15.34 -15.11 9.42
N GLY A 56 -15.55 -16.07 8.52
CA GLY A 56 -16.88 -16.56 8.16
C GLY A 56 -17.62 -17.14 9.37
N ARG A 57 -16.95 -17.95 10.19
CA ARG A 57 -17.53 -18.49 11.43
C ARG A 57 -17.87 -17.41 12.45
N LEU A 58 -16.98 -16.44 12.66
CA LEU A 58 -17.23 -15.35 13.59
C LEU A 58 -18.43 -14.47 13.16
N LEU A 59 -18.58 -14.24 11.86
CA LEU A 59 -19.72 -13.50 11.32
C LEU A 59 -21.05 -14.25 11.43
N ALA A 60 -21.01 -15.58 11.38
CA ALA A 60 -22.17 -16.45 11.57
C ALA A 60 -22.53 -16.62 13.05
N ALA A 61 -21.56 -16.54 13.96
CA ALA A 61 -21.78 -16.67 15.40
C ALA A 61 -22.26 -15.36 16.05
N ASP A 62 -21.78 -14.21 15.57
CA ASP A 62 -22.01 -12.90 16.21
C ASP A 62 -22.65 -11.89 15.24
N HIS A 63 -23.90 -11.53 15.52
CA HIS A 63 -24.74 -10.66 14.68
C HIS A 63 -24.88 -9.23 15.22
N ARG A 64 -24.14 -8.86 16.28
CA ARG A 64 -24.24 -7.53 16.86
C ARG A 64 -23.88 -6.46 15.81
N PRO A 65 -24.69 -5.38 15.69
CA PRO A 65 -24.43 -4.31 14.75
C PRO A 65 -23.36 -3.37 15.33
N ASP A 66 -22.10 -3.83 15.36
CA ASP A 66 -20.98 -3.08 15.90
C ASP A 66 -19.86 -2.85 14.86
N THR A 67 -18.86 -2.06 15.25
CA THR A 67 -17.73 -1.72 14.39
C THR A 67 -16.84 -2.93 14.09
N LEU A 68 -16.76 -3.93 14.99
CA LEU A 68 -16.00 -5.16 14.76
C LEU A 68 -16.64 -5.99 13.65
N ARG A 69 -17.96 -6.07 13.61
CA ARG A 69 -18.70 -6.72 12.52
C ARG A 69 -18.40 -6.03 11.19
N VAL A 70 -18.40 -4.70 11.13
CA VAL A 70 -18.01 -3.96 9.92
C VAL A 70 -16.59 -4.32 9.47
N VAL A 71 -15.62 -4.32 10.39
CA VAL A 71 -14.22 -4.68 10.07
C VAL A 71 -14.14 -6.11 9.52
N ARG A 72 -14.82 -7.08 10.15
CA ARG A 72 -14.84 -8.48 9.68
C ARG A 72 -15.47 -8.61 8.30
N LEU A 73 -16.61 -7.95 8.06
CA LEU A 73 -17.29 -7.94 6.75
C LEU A 73 -16.37 -7.37 5.65
N ASN A 74 -15.74 -6.22 5.90
CA ASN A 74 -14.79 -5.61 4.95
C ASN A 74 -13.57 -6.47 4.69
N THR A 75 -13.02 -7.10 5.73
CA THR A 75 -11.83 -7.95 5.61
C THR A 75 -12.16 -9.20 4.78
N LEU A 76 -13.29 -9.83 5.06
CA LEU A 76 -13.73 -11.02 4.33
C LEU A 76 -14.10 -10.69 2.87
N ALA A 77 -14.80 -9.58 2.64
CA ALA A 77 -15.10 -9.10 1.29
C ALA A 77 -13.83 -8.87 0.47
N PHE A 78 -12.81 -8.25 1.05
CA PHE A 78 -11.53 -8.04 0.39
C PHE A 78 -10.82 -9.36 0.05
N ALA A 79 -10.83 -10.32 0.98
CA ALA A 79 -10.20 -11.63 0.78
C ALA A 79 -10.90 -12.46 -0.31
N LEU A 80 -12.22 -12.32 -0.46
CA LEU A 80 -13.03 -13.08 -1.41
C LEU A 80 -13.09 -12.46 -2.81
N ARG A 81 -12.65 -11.22 -3.01
CA ARG A 81 -12.87 -10.46 -4.24
C ARG A 81 -12.37 -11.13 -5.53
N THR A 82 -11.40 -12.04 -5.45
CA THR A 82 -10.86 -12.83 -6.58
C THR A 82 -11.31 -14.29 -6.58
N ASN A 83 -11.96 -14.76 -5.51
CA ASN A 83 -12.30 -16.17 -5.31
C ASN A 83 -13.82 -16.40 -5.39
N ASP A 84 -14.61 -15.51 -4.80
CA ASP A 84 -16.08 -15.51 -4.82
C ASP A 84 -16.56 -14.06 -4.89
N ALA A 85 -16.59 -13.51 -6.10
CA ALA A 85 -17.02 -12.13 -6.34
C ALA A 85 -18.49 -11.87 -5.91
N PRO A 86 -19.46 -12.77 -6.17
CA PRO A 86 -20.83 -12.57 -5.67
C PRO A 86 -20.91 -12.47 -4.14
N GLN A 87 -20.19 -13.32 -3.40
CA GLN A 87 -20.15 -13.25 -1.94
C GLN A 87 -19.43 -11.98 -1.47
N ALA A 88 -18.30 -11.64 -2.07
CA ALA A 88 -17.55 -10.42 -1.75
C ALA A 88 -18.42 -9.17 -1.91
N GLN A 89 -19.21 -9.09 -2.99
CA GLN A 89 -20.13 -7.98 -3.22
C GLN A 89 -21.20 -7.88 -2.11
N ARG A 90 -21.85 -8.99 -1.75
CA ARG A 90 -22.86 -8.99 -0.67
C ARG A 90 -22.27 -8.53 0.66
N LEU A 91 -21.09 -9.03 1.02
CA LEU A 91 -20.41 -8.65 2.26
C LEU A 91 -20.00 -7.18 2.25
N ALA A 92 -19.48 -6.67 1.13
CA ALA A 92 -19.11 -5.26 0.99
C ALA A 92 -20.32 -4.33 1.11
N GLN A 93 -21.47 -4.70 0.54
CA GLN A 93 -22.73 -3.94 0.66
C GLN A 93 -23.26 -3.95 2.10
N GLN A 94 -23.19 -5.10 2.79
CA GLN A 94 -23.55 -5.20 4.20
C GLN A 94 -22.64 -4.33 5.09
N ALA A 95 -21.33 -4.36 4.85
CA ALA A 95 -20.37 -3.52 5.55
C ALA A 95 -20.65 -2.03 5.31
N LEU A 96 -20.98 -1.66 4.07
CA LEU A 96 -21.30 -0.28 3.70
C LEU A 96 -22.52 0.24 4.46
N ALA A 97 -23.62 -0.51 4.44
CA ALA A 97 -24.86 -0.14 5.11
C ALA A 97 -24.68 -0.03 6.64
N LEU A 98 -24.00 -1.01 7.24
CA LEU A 98 -23.76 -1.02 8.67
C LEU A 98 -22.79 0.09 9.10
N ALA A 99 -21.71 0.31 8.35
CA ALA A 99 -20.76 1.39 8.64
C ALA A 99 -21.42 2.77 8.58
N HIS A 100 -22.31 2.97 7.60
CA HIS A 100 -23.08 4.21 7.47
C HIS A 100 -24.01 4.40 8.68
N HIS A 101 -24.78 3.37 9.04
CA HIS A 101 -25.68 3.42 10.20
C HIS A 101 -24.94 3.71 11.51
N LEU A 102 -23.73 3.18 11.68
CA LEU A 102 -22.91 3.37 12.88
C LEU A 102 -22.09 4.66 12.87
N GLY A 103 -22.10 5.45 11.78
CA GLY A 103 -21.19 6.59 11.62
C GLY A 103 -19.71 6.20 11.66
N PHE A 104 -19.39 4.95 11.30
CA PHE A 104 -18.03 4.41 11.42
C PHE A 104 -17.21 4.72 10.16
N GLU A 105 -16.67 5.94 10.09
CA GLU A 105 -15.92 6.48 8.93
C GLU A 105 -14.84 5.54 8.39
N ARG A 106 -14.05 4.91 9.28
CA ARG A 106 -13.00 3.98 8.87
C ARG A 106 -13.57 2.75 8.16
N GLY A 107 -14.64 2.17 8.69
CA GLY A 107 -15.32 1.05 8.04
C GLY A 107 -16.02 1.47 6.75
N LEU A 108 -16.53 2.70 6.70
CA LEU A 108 -17.26 3.23 5.56
C LEU A 108 -16.36 3.41 4.33
N MET A 109 -15.16 3.97 4.51
CA MET A 109 -14.21 4.11 3.39
C MET A 109 -13.74 2.74 2.85
N GLU A 110 -13.51 1.76 3.74
CA GLU A 110 -13.05 0.43 3.36
C GLU A 110 -14.16 -0.32 2.60
N ALA A 111 -15.41 -0.13 3.01
CA ALA A 111 -16.56 -0.69 2.31
C ALA A 111 -16.74 -0.06 0.93
N HIS A 112 -16.63 1.27 0.82
CA HIS A 112 -16.62 1.94 -0.48
C HIS A 112 -15.50 1.45 -1.39
N PHE A 113 -14.29 1.25 -0.87
CA PHE A 113 -13.18 0.69 -1.65
C PHE A 113 -13.55 -0.70 -2.21
N ASN A 114 -14.10 -1.58 -1.36
CA ASN A 114 -14.47 -2.93 -1.76
C ASN A 114 -15.60 -2.92 -2.80
N VAL A 115 -16.62 -2.08 -2.61
CA VAL A 115 -17.71 -1.93 -3.57
C VAL A 115 -17.20 -1.40 -4.91
N GLY A 116 -16.33 -0.38 -4.90
CA GLY A 116 -15.72 0.17 -6.11
C GLY A 116 -14.91 -0.87 -6.88
N TYR A 117 -14.14 -1.71 -6.19
CA TYR A 117 -13.43 -2.83 -6.82
C TYR A 117 -14.39 -3.81 -7.51
N ASN A 118 -15.49 -4.19 -6.86
CA ASN A 118 -16.46 -5.13 -7.42
C ASN A 118 -17.15 -4.56 -8.67
N TYR A 119 -17.50 -3.27 -8.68
CA TYR A 119 -18.05 -2.61 -9.86
C TYR A 119 -17.04 -2.59 -11.01
N ARG A 120 -15.77 -2.29 -10.73
CA ARG A 120 -14.71 -2.29 -11.75
C ARG A 120 -14.53 -3.67 -12.36
N ALA A 121 -14.52 -4.73 -11.54
CA ALA A 121 -14.42 -6.12 -12.00
C ALA A 121 -15.61 -6.57 -12.87
N ARG A 122 -16.73 -5.83 -12.85
CA ARG A 122 -17.92 -6.06 -13.68
C ARG A 122 -17.99 -5.07 -14.86
N ASN A 123 -16.92 -4.35 -15.15
CA ASN A 123 -16.83 -3.31 -16.18
C ASN A 123 -17.83 -2.15 -15.99
N GLN A 124 -18.32 -1.95 -14.76
CA GLN A 124 -19.23 -0.86 -14.40
C GLN A 124 -18.40 0.31 -13.87
N TYR A 125 -17.68 0.96 -14.79
CA TYR A 125 -16.61 1.92 -14.44
C TYR A 125 -17.11 3.18 -13.73
N ASP A 126 -18.26 3.74 -14.11
CA ASP A 126 -18.80 4.95 -13.47
C ASP A 126 -19.09 4.72 -11.97
N SER A 127 -19.75 3.60 -11.64
CA SER A 127 -20.00 3.19 -10.26
C SER A 127 -18.70 2.91 -9.51
N ALA A 128 -17.72 2.30 -10.19
CA ALA A 128 -16.41 2.04 -9.60
C ALA A 128 -15.65 3.32 -9.26
N ILE A 129 -15.71 4.32 -10.14
CA ILE A 129 -15.10 5.65 -9.96
C ILE A 129 -15.76 6.34 -8.77
N TYR A 130 -17.10 6.42 -8.75
CA TYR A 130 -17.85 7.02 -7.66
C TYR A 130 -17.44 6.44 -6.30
N HIS A 131 -17.48 5.11 -6.16
CA HIS A 131 -17.14 4.47 -4.90
C HIS A 131 -15.66 4.58 -4.54
N SER A 132 -14.76 4.60 -5.52
CA SER A 132 -13.33 4.82 -5.27
C SER A 132 -13.04 6.26 -4.83
N GLN A 133 -13.77 7.26 -5.33
CA GLN A 133 -13.71 8.64 -4.85
C GLN A 133 -14.21 8.76 -3.39
N GLN A 134 -15.32 8.09 -3.05
CA GLN A 134 -15.82 8.07 -1.66
C GLN A 134 -14.80 7.42 -0.71
N ALA A 135 -14.18 6.31 -1.13
CA ALA A 135 -13.11 5.66 -0.38
C ALA A 135 -11.90 6.58 -0.20
N LEU A 136 -11.49 7.28 -1.26
CA LEU A 136 -10.37 8.23 -1.22
C LEU A 136 -10.64 9.39 -0.25
N ALA A 137 -11.82 9.99 -0.34
CA ALA A 137 -12.21 11.09 0.55
C ALA A 137 -12.22 10.66 2.03
N GLY A 138 -12.75 9.47 2.34
CA GLY A 138 -12.70 8.90 3.69
C GLY A 138 -11.28 8.58 4.14
N ALA A 139 -10.43 8.06 3.24
CA ALA A 139 -9.03 7.77 3.54
C ALA A 139 -8.22 9.02 3.87
N ILE A 140 -8.48 10.13 3.17
CA ILE A 140 -7.88 11.44 3.48
C ILE A 140 -8.34 11.93 4.85
N ARG A 141 -9.65 11.91 5.13
CA ARG A 141 -10.20 12.35 6.44
C ARG A 141 -9.64 11.54 7.61
N THR A 142 -9.48 10.24 7.42
CA THR A 142 -9.01 9.32 8.48
C THR A 142 -7.48 9.15 8.50
N ARG A 143 -6.75 9.82 7.60
CA ARG A 143 -5.29 9.68 7.41
C ARG A 143 -4.86 8.22 7.18
N ASN A 144 -5.70 7.43 6.51
CA ASN A 144 -5.39 6.05 6.17
C ASN A 144 -4.69 5.97 4.81
N HIS A 145 -3.37 6.14 4.81
CA HIS A 145 -2.56 6.12 3.59
C HIS A 145 -2.65 4.78 2.83
N TYR A 146 -2.87 3.66 3.53
CA TYR A 146 -3.03 2.35 2.89
C TYR A 146 -4.27 2.30 1.99
N THR A 147 -5.43 2.73 2.50
CA THR A 147 -6.65 2.80 1.69
C THR A 147 -6.56 3.91 0.65
N GLN A 148 -5.89 5.02 0.96
CA GLN A 148 -5.70 6.15 0.06
C GLN A 148 -4.96 5.73 -1.23
N THR A 149 -3.78 5.11 -1.10
CA THR A 149 -3.02 4.55 -2.24
C THR A 149 -3.87 3.61 -3.09
N ARG A 150 -4.62 2.71 -2.43
CA ARG A 150 -5.43 1.72 -3.14
C ARG A 150 -6.64 2.32 -3.84
N ALA A 151 -7.22 3.38 -3.28
CA ALA A 151 -8.30 4.13 -3.91
C ALA A 151 -7.80 4.87 -5.16
N TYR A 152 -6.62 5.50 -5.10
CA TYR A 152 -5.95 6.06 -6.27
C TYR A 152 -5.73 5.00 -7.36
N TYR A 153 -5.26 3.81 -6.98
CA TYR A 153 -5.05 2.71 -7.91
C TYR A 153 -6.34 2.25 -8.59
N ASN A 154 -7.43 2.08 -7.81
CA ASN A 154 -8.73 1.72 -8.38
C ASN A 154 -9.27 2.79 -9.32
N LEU A 155 -9.08 4.08 -9.01
CA LEU A 155 -9.48 5.19 -9.88
C LEU A 155 -8.71 5.16 -11.20
N ALA A 156 -7.38 5.13 -11.13
CA ALA A 156 -6.52 5.04 -12.31
C ALA A 156 -6.93 3.86 -13.20
N ARG A 157 -7.09 2.67 -12.59
CA ARG A 157 -7.51 1.49 -13.34
C ARG A 157 -8.91 1.60 -13.94
N SER A 158 -9.88 2.12 -13.20
CA SER A 158 -11.23 2.30 -13.75
C SER A 158 -11.21 3.22 -14.97
N TYR A 159 -10.47 4.33 -14.92
CA TYR A 159 -10.34 5.23 -16.06
C TYR A 159 -9.60 4.60 -17.23
N THR A 160 -8.49 3.89 -16.98
CA THR A 160 -7.73 3.16 -18.01
C THR A 160 -8.60 2.09 -18.69
N GLU A 161 -9.34 1.29 -17.91
CA GLU A 161 -10.21 0.23 -18.42
C GLU A 161 -11.46 0.78 -19.13
N GLN A 162 -11.87 2.00 -18.82
CA GLN A 162 -12.88 2.77 -19.56
C GLN A 162 -12.33 3.41 -20.85
N GLY A 163 -11.00 3.41 -21.06
CA GLY A 163 -10.33 4.05 -22.20
C GLY A 163 -10.03 5.55 -22.00
N ASN A 164 -10.27 6.09 -20.81
CA ASN A 164 -9.97 7.49 -20.48
C ASN A 164 -8.59 7.64 -19.84
N TYR A 165 -7.54 7.47 -20.65
CA TYR A 165 -6.15 7.51 -20.18
C TYR A 165 -5.76 8.89 -19.59
N ALA A 166 -6.33 9.97 -20.10
CA ALA A 166 -6.07 11.31 -19.59
C ALA A 166 -6.55 11.48 -18.14
N ALA A 167 -7.76 10.97 -17.82
CA ALA A 167 -8.28 11.00 -16.46
C ALA A 167 -7.56 10.02 -15.52
N ALA A 168 -6.95 8.95 -16.03
CA ALA A 168 -6.19 7.98 -15.24
C ALA A 168 -4.86 8.54 -14.71
N LEU A 169 -4.25 9.49 -15.43
CA LEU A 169 -2.92 10.01 -15.11
C LEU A 169 -2.86 10.69 -13.74
N GLY A 170 -3.85 11.53 -13.41
CA GLY A 170 -3.90 12.25 -12.14
C GLY A 170 -3.86 11.30 -10.92
N PRO A 171 -4.84 10.37 -10.80
CA PRO A 171 -4.85 9.39 -9.72
C PRO A 171 -3.60 8.50 -9.66
N SER A 172 -3.01 8.13 -10.81
CA SER A 172 -1.74 7.37 -10.81
C SER A 172 -0.59 8.18 -10.23
N LEU A 173 -0.41 9.44 -10.65
CA LEU A 173 0.66 10.30 -10.14
C LEU A 173 0.49 10.64 -8.66
N ASP A 174 -0.73 10.95 -8.23
CA ASP A 174 -1.03 11.22 -6.82
C ASP A 174 -0.73 10.00 -5.94
N GLY A 175 -1.12 8.81 -6.41
CA GLY A 175 -0.85 7.55 -5.72
C GLY A 175 0.63 7.23 -5.63
N LEU A 176 1.40 7.47 -6.71
CA LEU A 176 2.85 7.30 -6.73
C LEU A 176 3.54 8.28 -5.79
N ALA A 177 3.17 9.56 -5.82
CA ALA A 177 3.72 10.59 -4.94
C ALA A 177 3.47 10.25 -3.46
N LEU A 178 2.26 9.79 -3.13
CA LEU A 178 1.95 9.33 -1.78
C LEU A 178 2.77 8.09 -1.40
N ALA A 179 2.86 7.08 -2.28
CA ALA A 179 3.60 5.86 -2.03
C ALA A 179 5.08 6.14 -1.74
N HIS A 180 5.66 7.08 -2.49
CA HIS A 180 7.01 7.58 -2.28
C HIS A 180 7.16 8.28 -0.92
N ALA A 181 6.26 9.21 -0.60
CA ALA A 181 6.29 9.96 0.66
C ALA A 181 6.22 9.06 1.90
N ILE A 182 5.52 7.92 1.81
CA ILE A 182 5.40 6.96 2.92
C ILE A 182 6.45 5.82 2.87
N GLY A 183 7.37 5.83 1.89
CA GLY A 183 8.41 4.82 1.74
C GLY A 183 7.90 3.41 1.40
N ASN A 184 6.78 3.30 0.69
CA ASN A 184 6.14 2.02 0.37
C ASN A 184 6.41 1.60 -1.08
N ALA A 185 7.55 0.97 -1.31
CA ALA A 185 7.97 0.50 -2.64
C ALA A 185 6.95 -0.44 -3.33
N ARG A 186 6.19 -1.22 -2.55
CA ARG A 186 5.15 -2.10 -3.13
C ARG A 186 3.93 -1.31 -3.61
N ALA A 187 3.59 -0.24 -2.91
CA ALA A 187 2.55 0.69 -3.35
C ALA A 187 2.97 1.46 -4.59
N GLU A 188 4.24 1.86 -4.70
CA GLU A 188 4.76 2.54 -5.89
C GLU A 188 4.52 1.68 -7.16
N LEU A 189 4.81 0.37 -7.09
CA LEU A 189 4.59 -0.56 -8.20
C LEU A 189 3.13 -0.62 -8.68
N LEU A 190 2.14 -0.33 -7.82
CA LEU A 190 0.74 -0.30 -8.23
C LEU A 190 0.44 0.83 -9.22
N HIS A 191 1.23 1.91 -9.18
CA HIS A 191 0.97 3.15 -9.90
C HIS A 191 1.87 3.35 -11.13
N LEU A 192 2.70 2.36 -11.48
CA LEU A 192 3.62 2.40 -12.63
C LEU A 192 3.02 1.76 -13.91
N VAL A 193 1.71 1.53 -13.96
CA VAL A 193 0.98 0.87 -15.07
C VAL A 193 0.30 1.91 -15.94
#